data_AF-A0A1C6HCW9-F1
#
_entry.id   AF-A0A1C6HCW9-F1
#
_cell.length_a   1.000
_cell.length_b   1.000
_cell.length_c   1.000
_cell.angle_alpha   90.00
_cell.angle_beta   90.00
_cell.angle_gamma   90.00
#
_symmetry.space_group_name_H-M   'P 1'
#
loop_
_entity.id
_entity.type
_entity.pdbx_description
1 polymer ?
#
loop_
_entity_poly.entity_id
_entity_poly.type
_entity_poly.pdbx_seq_one_letter_code
_entity_poly.pdbx_strand_id
1 'polypeptide(L)'
;MKKHLRIILPSILIFGVAAQVVIKLWEGSVFIFDHSAKVSSNYVLWNGREYSSISGEYSEGRTIAKGEEDWVIDSVNEDPTHTFIVARSFLDQYLMVADDYTVPANGELTTISWNGTYITDTEFLTAVSNIDAQKATSFTYQTYGIYELNDNQHMRELYFAYENCPVTTIFKGYMGKVDGKWVITTSISADTRNEDGSPKLYSVNCYEIPNEYWDVLSKFFS
;
A
#
# COMPACT_ATOMS: atom_id res chain seq x y z
N MET A 1 45.45 1.94 40.98
CA MET A 1 44.37 1.24 40.22
C MET A 1 42.96 1.82 40.39
N LYS A 2 42.47 2.15 41.60
CA LYS A 2 41.08 2.61 41.81
C LYS A 2 40.70 3.97 41.17
N LYS A 3 41.67 4.86 40.90
CA LYS A 3 41.41 6.23 40.40
C LYS A 3 41.05 6.26 38.90
N HIS A 4 41.73 5.45 38.08
CA HIS A 4 41.42 5.35 36.64
C HIS A 4 40.11 4.60 36.39
N LEU A 5 39.80 3.58 37.18
CA LEU A 5 38.54 2.83 37.08
C LEU A 5 37.31 3.72 37.36
N ARG A 6 37.42 4.71 38.26
CA ARG A 6 36.35 5.68 38.56
C ARG A 6 36.05 6.67 37.43
N ILE A 7 36.97 6.85 36.48
CA ILE A 7 36.78 7.75 35.33
C ILE A 7 36.34 6.93 34.10
N ILE A 8 36.92 5.74 33.92
CA ILE A 8 36.63 4.88 32.76
C ILE A 8 35.19 4.36 32.79
N LEU A 9 34.67 3.95 33.96
CA LEU A 9 33.30 3.42 34.07
C LEU A 9 32.20 4.42 33.64
N PRO A 10 32.17 5.67 34.15
CA PRO A 10 31.18 6.65 33.70
C PRO A 10 31.37 7.06 32.24
N SER A 11 32.60 7.09 31.72
CA SER A 11 32.85 7.34 30.29
C SER A 11 32.24 6.25 29.40
N ILE A 12 32.45 4.97 29.73
CA ILE A 12 31.84 3.84 28.98
C ILE A 12 30.31 3.94 29.02
N LEU A 13 29.74 4.29 30.17
CA LEU A 13 28.29 4.40 30.34
C LEU A 13 27.70 5.57 29.54
N ILE A 14 28.37 6.72 29.51
CA ILE A 14 27.99 7.88 28.69
C ILE A 14 28.08 7.54 27.20
N PHE A 15 29.16 6.89 26.76
CA PHE A 15 29.29 6.44 25.36
C PHE A 15 28.21 5.44 24.97
N GLY A 16 27.87 4.50 25.86
CA GLY A 16 26.78 3.54 25.62
C GLY A 16 25.41 4.21 25.47
N VAL A 17 25.10 5.17 26.34
CA VAL A 17 23.84 5.94 26.27
C VAL A 17 23.81 6.82 25.01
N ALA A 18 24.89 7.51 24.69
CA ALA A 18 24.98 8.33 23.48
C ALA A 18 24.81 7.48 22.20
N ALA A 19 25.45 6.32 22.14
CA ALA A 19 25.29 5.38 21.02
C ALA A 19 23.83 4.91 20.89
N GLN A 20 23.17 4.55 21.99
CA GLN A 20 21.75 4.16 21.95
C GLN A 20 20.82 5.30 21.53
N VAL A 21 21.10 6.54 21.94
CA VAL A 21 20.34 7.72 21.50
C VAL A 21 20.53 7.95 20.01
N VAL A 22 21.78 7.88 19.50
CA VAL A 22 22.05 8.03 18.07
C VAL A 22 21.37 6.92 17.25
N ILE A 23 21.41 5.66 17.70
CA ILE A 23 20.72 4.54 17.06
C ILE A 23 19.21 4.81 17.00
N LYS A 24 18.59 5.20 18.12
CA LYS A 24 17.15 5.52 18.15
C LYS A 24 16.78 6.71 17.27
N LEU A 25 17.62 7.75 17.20
CA LEU A 25 17.40 8.90 16.34
C LEU A 25 17.57 8.55 14.85
N TRP A 26 18.46 7.61 14.53
CA TRP A 26 18.65 7.09 13.17
C TRP A 26 17.51 6.15 12.74
N GLU A 27 16.99 5.33 13.66
CA GLU A 27 15.79 4.52 13.43
C GLU A 27 14.54 5.40 13.23
N GLY A 28 14.44 6.53 13.94
CA GLY A 28 13.33 7.48 13.86
C GLY A 28 13.44 8.55 12.75
N SER A 29 14.25 8.35 11.71
CA SER A 29 14.38 9.25 10.54
C SER A 29 14.96 10.65 10.83
N VAL A 30 15.54 10.91 12.01
CA VAL A 30 16.01 12.26 12.39
C VAL A 30 17.31 12.63 11.67
N PHE A 31 18.14 11.65 11.33
CA PHE A 31 19.40 11.86 10.61
C PHE A 31 19.39 11.10 9.28
N ILE A 32 19.37 11.84 8.18
CA ILE A 32 19.46 11.32 6.81
C ILE A 32 20.76 11.83 6.22
N PHE A 33 21.63 10.91 5.80
CA PHE A 33 22.96 11.21 5.26
C PHE A 33 23.08 10.94 3.76
N ASP A 34 22.11 10.23 3.19
CA ASP A 34 22.07 9.93 1.77
C ASP A 34 21.30 11.02 1.02
N HIS A 35 22.02 11.73 0.16
CA HIS A 35 21.51 12.79 -0.70
C HIS A 35 21.73 12.47 -2.19
N SER A 36 21.88 11.18 -2.52
CA SER A 36 22.27 10.74 -3.86
C SER A 36 21.09 10.51 -4.82
N ALA A 37 19.85 10.54 -4.31
CA ALA A 37 18.68 10.24 -5.12
C ALA A 37 18.46 11.32 -6.19
N LYS A 38 18.25 10.90 -7.43
CA LYS A 38 17.79 11.78 -8.51
C LYS A 38 16.36 11.43 -8.83
N VAL A 39 15.47 12.40 -8.69
CA VAL A 39 14.04 12.20 -8.85
C VAL A 39 13.55 12.95 -10.07
N SER A 40 12.76 12.26 -10.89
CA SER A 40 11.99 12.82 -11.99
C SER A 40 10.53 12.39 -11.83
N SER A 41 9.62 12.98 -12.59
CA SER A 41 8.19 12.66 -12.51
C SER A 41 7.88 11.17 -12.79
N ASN A 42 8.76 10.48 -13.52
CA ASN A 42 8.51 9.11 -14.00
C ASN A 42 9.51 8.07 -13.46
N TYR A 43 10.64 8.50 -12.90
CA TYR A 43 11.67 7.58 -12.41
C TYR A 43 12.46 8.18 -11.23
N VAL A 44 13.05 7.28 -10.44
CA VAL A 44 14.04 7.61 -9.40
C VAL A 44 15.31 6.82 -9.67
N LEU A 45 16.46 7.49 -9.64
CA LEU A 45 17.78 6.83 -9.59
C LEU A 45 18.32 6.94 -8.17
N TRP A 46 18.47 5.81 -7.49
CA TRP A 46 18.97 5.77 -6.12
C TRP A 46 19.77 4.48 -5.86
N ASN A 47 20.90 4.59 -5.16
CA ASN A 47 21.81 3.47 -4.88
C ASN A 47 22.20 2.60 -6.09
N GLY A 48 22.38 3.25 -7.25
CA GLY A 48 22.74 2.56 -8.49
C GLY A 48 21.61 1.73 -9.12
N ARG A 49 20.38 1.87 -8.63
CA ARG A 49 19.17 1.28 -9.21
C ARG A 49 18.28 2.37 -9.80
N GLU A 50 17.58 1.99 -10.86
CA GLU A 50 16.48 2.76 -11.42
C GLU A 50 15.17 2.19 -10.90
N TYR A 51 14.25 3.10 -10.59
CA TYR A 51 12.93 2.78 -10.13
C TYR A 51 11.91 3.48 -11.02
N SER A 52 10.85 2.78 -11.39
CA SER A 52 9.73 3.29 -12.19
C SER A 52 8.45 3.37 -11.37
N SER A 53 7.55 4.29 -11.76
CA SER A 53 6.29 4.47 -11.04
C SER A 53 5.37 3.27 -11.20
N ILE A 54 4.74 2.87 -10.10
CA ILE A 54 3.75 1.79 -10.07
C ILE A 54 2.58 2.16 -9.16
N SER A 55 1.41 1.57 -9.43
CA SER A 55 0.25 1.66 -8.54
C SER A 55 0.22 0.50 -7.54
N GLY A 56 -0.31 0.77 -6.35
CA GLY A 56 -0.51 -0.24 -5.32
C GLY A 56 -0.73 0.38 -3.95
N GLU A 57 -1.14 -0.46 -3.02
CA GLU A 57 -1.28 -0.11 -1.62
C GLU A 57 -0.06 -0.59 -0.84
N TYR A 58 0.53 0.31 -0.05
CA TYR A 58 1.72 0.09 0.77
C TYR A 58 1.61 0.76 2.13
N SER A 59 2.34 0.26 3.13
CA SER A 59 2.58 0.98 4.38
C SER A 59 3.91 1.71 4.27
N GLU A 60 3.85 3.04 4.28
CA GLU A 60 5.07 3.85 4.25
C GLU A 60 5.87 3.68 5.55
N GLY A 61 7.18 3.55 5.39
CA GLY A 61 8.14 3.44 6.46
C GLY A 61 8.94 4.72 6.68
N ARG A 62 10.18 4.56 7.14
CA ARG A 62 11.05 5.68 7.46
C ARG A 62 11.66 6.32 6.21
N THR A 63 12.07 7.57 6.36
CA THR A 63 12.92 8.23 5.36
C THR A 63 14.30 7.60 5.31
N ILE A 64 14.72 7.23 4.10
CA ILE A 64 15.98 6.53 3.82
C ILE A 64 16.94 7.35 2.96
N ALA A 65 16.45 8.29 2.16
CA ALA A 65 17.28 9.22 1.40
C ALA A 65 16.56 10.54 1.11
N LYS A 66 17.32 11.54 0.67
CA LYS A 66 16.82 12.80 0.11
C LYS A 66 17.30 12.93 -1.33
N GLY A 67 16.42 13.46 -2.18
CA GLY A 67 16.74 13.83 -3.54
C GLY A 67 17.05 15.31 -3.68
N GLU A 68 17.25 15.73 -4.93
CA GLU A 68 17.25 17.15 -5.32
C GLU A 68 15.85 17.77 -5.09
N GLU A 69 15.77 19.10 -5.02
CA GLU A 69 14.48 19.84 -4.97
C GLU A 69 13.50 19.41 -3.86
N ASP A 70 14.01 19.14 -2.67
CA ASP A 70 13.24 18.76 -1.47
C ASP A 70 12.48 17.42 -1.59
N TRP A 71 12.82 16.60 -2.59
CA TRP A 71 12.32 15.23 -2.65
C TRP A 71 12.85 14.39 -1.50
N VAL A 72 11.99 13.52 -0.98
CA VAL A 72 12.30 12.57 0.08
C VAL A 72 12.00 11.16 -0.45
N ILE A 73 12.89 10.23 -0.13
CA ILE A 73 12.71 8.82 -0.42
C ILE A 73 12.43 8.09 0.89
N ASP A 74 11.24 7.53 1.00
CA ASP A 74 10.79 6.73 2.14
C ASP A 74 10.81 5.23 1.78
N SER A 75 11.15 4.38 2.75
CA SER A 75 11.06 2.92 2.62
C SER A 75 9.61 2.44 2.65
N VAL A 76 9.35 1.22 2.19
CA VAL A 76 8.10 0.49 2.48
C VAL A 76 8.34 -0.46 3.66
N ASN A 77 7.44 -0.49 4.65
CA ASN A 77 7.65 -1.23 5.91
C ASN A 77 7.82 -2.73 5.69
N GLU A 78 7.05 -3.30 4.76
CA GLU A 78 7.06 -4.71 4.42
C GLU A 78 8.24 -5.10 3.50
N ASP A 79 9.05 -4.13 3.06
CA ASP A 79 10.16 -4.34 2.12
C ASP A 79 11.54 -3.89 2.67
N PRO A 80 12.22 -4.76 3.45
CA PRO A 80 13.54 -4.46 3.95
C PRO A 80 14.62 -4.39 2.85
N THR A 81 14.32 -4.87 1.63
CA THR A 81 15.26 -4.88 0.50
C THR A 81 15.18 -3.65 -0.38
N HIS A 82 14.15 -2.81 -0.17
CA HIS A 82 13.92 -1.56 -0.89
C HIS A 82 13.83 -1.79 -2.40
N THR A 83 13.15 -2.88 -2.74
CA THR A 83 12.64 -3.18 -4.07
C THR A 83 11.54 -2.18 -4.43
N PHE A 84 10.74 -1.77 -3.46
CA PHE A 84 9.81 -0.66 -3.50
C PHE A 84 10.32 0.49 -2.64
N ILE A 85 10.11 1.72 -3.13
CA ILE A 85 10.37 2.95 -2.40
C ILE A 85 9.24 3.94 -2.68
N VAL A 86 9.11 4.94 -1.82
CA VAL A 86 8.15 6.03 -2.00
C VAL A 86 8.93 7.30 -2.23
N ALA A 87 8.72 7.94 -3.38
CA ALA A 87 9.25 9.26 -3.66
C ALA A 87 8.17 10.29 -3.30
N ARG A 88 8.49 11.22 -2.39
CA ARG A 88 7.58 12.26 -1.93
C ARG A 88 8.17 13.64 -2.12
N SER A 89 7.34 14.57 -2.56
CA SER A 89 7.56 16.01 -2.47
C SER A 89 6.43 16.64 -1.67
N PHE A 90 6.42 17.97 -1.53
CA PHE A 90 5.30 18.67 -0.92
C PHE A 90 3.97 18.48 -1.70
N LEU A 91 4.05 18.31 -3.02
CA LEU A 91 2.87 18.26 -3.90
C LEU A 91 2.53 16.83 -4.35
N ASP A 92 3.52 15.95 -4.38
CA ASP A 92 3.42 14.66 -5.06
C ASP A 92 3.92 13.51 -4.19
N GLN A 93 3.36 12.34 -4.44
CA GLN A 93 3.78 11.08 -3.84
C GLN A 93 3.65 9.97 -4.88
N TYR A 94 4.75 9.25 -5.09
CA TYR A 94 4.82 8.15 -6.05
C TYR A 94 5.38 6.91 -5.38
N LEU A 95 4.64 5.81 -5.48
CA LEU A 95 5.21 4.49 -5.26
C LEU A 95 6.05 4.13 -6.47
N MET A 96 7.27 3.67 -6.19
CA MET A 96 8.24 3.28 -7.20
C MET A 96 8.68 1.85 -6.96
N VAL A 97 8.96 1.11 -8.03
CA VAL A 97 9.50 -0.25 -8.00
C VAL A 97 10.82 -0.30 -8.76
N ALA A 98 11.79 -1.06 -8.26
CA ALA A 98 13.06 -1.24 -8.92
C ALA A 98 12.88 -1.94 -10.27
N ASP A 99 13.52 -1.44 -11.32
CA ASP A 99 13.36 -1.96 -12.68
C ASP A 99 13.92 -3.37 -12.88
N ASP A 100 14.79 -3.82 -11.96
CA ASP A 100 15.32 -5.19 -11.92
C ASP A 100 14.39 -6.18 -11.19
N TYR A 101 13.26 -5.73 -10.66
CA TYR A 101 12.26 -6.57 -10.01
C TYR A 101 11.00 -6.74 -10.87
N THR A 102 10.58 -8.00 -11.03
CA THR A 102 9.32 -8.32 -11.70
C THR A 102 8.23 -8.54 -10.67
N VAL A 103 7.25 -7.63 -10.64
CA VAL A 103 6.10 -7.73 -9.74
C VAL A 103 5.24 -8.95 -10.09
N PRO A 104 5.02 -9.89 -9.16
CA PRO A 104 4.19 -11.06 -9.39
C PRO A 104 2.73 -10.68 -9.65
N ALA A 105 2.24 -10.97 -10.86
CA ALA A 105 0.85 -10.69 -11.25
C ALA A 105 -0.11 -11.87 -10.99
N ASN A 106 0.44 -13.05 -10.69
CA ASN A 106 -0.29 -14.27 -10.36
C ASN A 106 0.61 -15.18 -9.50
N GLY A 107 0.03 -16.27 -9.00
CA GLY A 107 0.71 -17.21 -8.11
C GLY A 107 -0.10 -17.45 -6.83
N GLU A 108 0.58 -17.79 -5.75
CA GLU A 108 -0.02 -17.86 -4.41
C GLU A 108 -0.43 -16.45 -3.95
N LEU A 109 -1.70 -16.27 -3.60
CA LEU A 109 -2.22 -15.03 -3.02
C LEU A 109 -1.80 -14.96 -1.55
N THR A 110 -0.93 -14.02 -1.20
CA THR A 110 -0.32 -13.95 0.14
C THR A 110 -0.87 -12.82 0.99
N THR A 111 -1.27 -11.72 0.37
CA THR A 111 -1.82 -10.55 1.06
C THR A 111 -2.90 -9.89 0.23
N ILE A 112 -3.96 -9.42 0.90
CA ILE A 112 -4.96 -8.52 0.33
C ILE A 112 -4.90 -7.19 1.08
N SER A 113 -4.93 -6.08 0.35
CA SER A 113 -5.27 -4.77 0.92
C SER A 113 -6.73 -4.49 0.61
N TRP A 114 -7.54 -4.28 1.64
CA TRP A 114 -8.93 -3.89 1.52
C TRP A 114 -9.13 -2.52 2.17
N ASN A 115 -9.18 -1.48 1.34
CA ASN A 115 -9.20 -0.06 1.75
C ASN A 115 -8.05 0.28 2.73
N GLY A 116 -6.83 -0.08 2.35
CA GLY A 116 -5.61 0.15 3.12
C GLY A 116 -5.39 -0.82 4.29
N THR A 117 -6.34 -1.72 4.58
CA THR A 117 -6.17 -2.74 5.62
C THR A 117 -5.55 -4.00 5.03
N TYR A 118 -4.35 -4.36 5.48
CA TYR A 118 -3.67 -5.58 5.07
C TYR A 118 -4.23 -6.81 5.79
N ILE A 119 -4.64 -7.81 5.02
CA ILE A 119 -5.23 -9.05 5.50
C ILE A 119 -4.41 -10.22 4.95
N THR A 120 -3.87 -11.03 5.86
CA THR A 120 -3.11 -12.26 5.57
C THR A 120 -3.81 -13.51 6.11
N ASP A 121 -5.04 -13.37 6.61
CA ASP A 121 -5.83 -14.49 7.12
C ASP A 121 -6.16 -15.50 6.03
N THR A 122 -5.72 -16.74 6.21
CA THR A 122 -5.81 -17.79 5.18
C THR A 122 -7.24 -18.11 4.75
N GLU A 123 -8.21 -18.05 5.68
CA GLU A 123 -9.62 -18.29 5.36
C GLU A 123 -10.15 -17.17 4.46
N PHE A 124 -9.84 -15.91 4.80
CA PHE A 124 -10.19 -14.75 4.00
C PHE A 124 -9.54 -14.76 2.61
N LEU A 125 -8.22 -15.00 2.53
CA LEU A 125 -7.50 -15.08 1.25
C LEU A 125 -8.11 -16.17 0.34
N THR A 126 -8.44 -17.33 0.91
CA THR A 126 -9.07 -18.42 0.16
C THR A 126 -10.46 -18.03 -0.34
N ALA A 127 -11.29 -17.44 0.52
CA ALA A 127 -12.64 -16.98 0.17
C ALA A 127 -12.59 -15.95 -0.98
N VAL A 128 -11.76 -14.92 -0.84
CA VAL A 128 -11.67 -13.84 -1.84
C VAL A 128 -11.04 -14.33 -3.14
N SER A 129 -10.06 -15.24 -3.09
CA SER A 129 -9.52 -15.88 -4.29
C SER A 129 -10.59 -16.67 -5.07
N ASN A 130 -11.42 -17.44 -4.37
CA ASN A 130 -12.54 -18.17 -5.00
C ASN A 130 -13.58 -17.21 -5.58
N ILE A 131 -13.93 -16.14 -4.88
CA ILE A 131 -14.83 -15.08 -5.37
C ILE A 131 -14.27 -14.45 -6.64
N ASP A 132 -12.98 -14.06 -6.66
CA ASP A 132 -12.33 -13.43 -7.81
C ASP A 132 -12.29 -14.37 -9.03
N ALA A 133 -12.07 -15.66 -8.82
CA ALA A 133 -12.04 -16.66 -9.87
C ALA A 133 -13.42 -16.97 -10.47
N GLN A 134 -14.49 -16.82 -9.69
CA GLN A 134 -15.86 -17.16 -10.11
C GLN A 134 -16.68 -15.94 -10.55
N LYS A 135 -16.18 -14.72 -10.31
CA LYS A 135 -16.97 -13.51 -10.53
C LYS A 135 -17.46 -13.40 -11.98
N ALA A 136 -18.77 -13.25 -12.11
CA ALA A 136 -19.45 -12.91 -13.34
C ALA A 136 -20.40 -11.75 -13.06
N THR A 137 -20.69 -10.91 -14.05
CA THR A 137 -21.65 -9.83 -13.84
C THR A 137 -23.04 -10.43 -13.58
N SER A 138 -23.57 -10.23 -12.38
CA SER A 138 -24.92 -10.65 -12.01
C SER A 138 -25.92 -9.50 -11.98
N PHE A 139 -25.47 -8.26 -11.74
CA PHE A 139 -26.30 -7.07 -11.83
C PHE A 139 -25.48 -5.81 -12.10
N THR A 140 -26.19 -4.73 -12.44
CA THR A 140 -25.62 -3.39 -12.69
C THR A 140 -26.43 -2.36 -11.93
N TYR A 141 -25.75 -1.38 -11.33
CA TYR A 141 -26.38 -0.19 -10.78
C TYR A 141 -25.71 1.08 -11.31
N GLN A 142 -26.37 2.22 -11.14
CA GLN A 142 -25.84 3.54 -11.49
C GLN A 142 -25.56 4.34 -10.24
N THR A 143 -24.42 5.03 -10.21
CA THR A 143 -24.04 5.92 -9.10
C THR A 143 -23.24 7.11 -9.60
N TYR A 144 -23.21 8.19 -8.83
CA TYR A 144 -22.28 9.31 -9.01
C TYR A 144 -20.92 9.04 -8.35
N GLY A 145 -20.84 8.06 -7.44
CA GLY A 145 -19.62 7.69 -6.75
C GLY A 145 -19.73 6.29 -6.13
N ILE A 146 -18.80 5.41 -6.50
CA ILE A 146 -18.72 4.06 -5.92
C ILE A 146 -18.35 4.08 -4.43
N TYR A 147 -17.64 5.13 -4.01
CA TYR A 147 -17.23 5.40 -2.63
C TYR A 147 -18.32 6.07 -1.78
N GLU A 148 -19.48 6.41 -2.35
CA GLU A 148 -20.52 7.08 -1.59
C GLU A 148 -21.03 6.15 -0.48
N LEU A 149 -20.62 6.45 0.76
CA LEU A 149 -21.02 5.76 1.98
C LEU A 149 -22.43 6.21 2.35
N ASN A 150 -23.44 5.71 1.64
CA ASN A 150 -24.82 5.80 2.09
C ASN A 150 -25.16 4.53 2.90
N ASP A 151 -26.24 4.56 3.70
CA ASP A 151 -26.65 3.42 4.54
C ASP A 151 -26.83 2.11 3.76
N ASN A 152 -26.97 2.19 2.43
CA ASN A 152 -27.20 1.06 1.54
C ASN A 152 -25.98 0.70 0.67
N GLN A 153 -24.88 1.46 0.69
CA GLN A 153 -23.72 1.24 -0.16
C GLN A 153 -22.41 1.55 0.57
N HIS A 154 -21.59 0.51 0.71
CA HIS A 154 -20.26 0.61 1.31
C HIS A 154 -19.31 -0.26 0.50
N MET A 155 -18.63 0.32 -0.49
CA MET A 155 -17.65 -0.36 -1.33
C MET A 155 -16.23 0.11 -0.99
N ARG A 156 -15.29 -0.82 -0.93
CA ARG A 156 -13.90 -0.60 -0.52
C ARG A 156 -12.94 -1.13 -1.57
N GLU A 157 -11.88 -0.38 -1.86
CA GLU A 157 -10.86 -0.77 -2.83
C GLU A 157 -10.17 -2.07 -2.45
N LEU A 158 -9.89 -2.92 -3.44
CA LEU A 158 -9.33 -4.24 -3.24
C LEU A 158 -8.09 -4.41 -4.11
N TYR A 159 -6.94 -4.66 -3.47
CA TYR A 159 -5.67 -4.97 -4.13
C TYR A 159 -5.11 -6.31 -3.64
N PHE A 160 -4.48 -7.05 -4.54
CA PHE A 160 -3.83 -8.33 -4.24
C PHE A 160 -2.30 -8.21 -4.34
N ALA A 161 -1.61 -8.99 -3.51
CA ALA A 161 -0.19 -9.30 -3.63
C ALA A 161 -0.02 -10.82 -3.77
N TYR A 162 0.76 -11.23 -4.77
CA TYR A 162 1.11 -12.63 -4.99
C TYR A 162 2.57 -12.90 -4.60
N GLU A 163 2.89 -14.16 -4.31
CA GLU A 163 4.26 -14.63 -4.11
C GLU A 163 5.06 -13.83 -3.06
N ASN A 164 4.40 -13.39 -1.99
CA ASN A 164 4.98 -12.55 -0.93
C ASN A 164 5.51 -11.20 -1.43
N CYS A 165 4.93 -10.65 -2.51
CA CYS A 165 5.20 -9.28 -2.92
C CYS A 165 4.93 -8.31 -1.75
N PRO A 166 5.89 -7.44 -1.37
CA PRO A 166 5.75 -6.55 -0.22
C PRO A 166 4.60 -5.55 -0.33
N VAL A 167 4.19 -5.23 -1.56
CA VAL A 167 3.14 -4.26 -1.89
C VAL A 167 2.01 -4.98 -2.60
N THR A 168 0.76 -4.64 -2.29
CA THR A 168 -0.40 -5.13 -3.04
C THR A 168 -0.61 -4.26 -4.27
N THR A 169 -0.14 -4.72 -5.43
CA THR A 169 -0.07 -3.95 -6.69
C THR A 169 -1.18 -4.28 -7.68
N ILE A 170 -1.90 -5.39 -7.48
CA ILE A 170 -2.89 -5.86 -8.44
C ILE A 170 -4.28 -5.38 -8.04
N PHE A 171 -4.74 -4.30 -8.68
CA PHE A 171 -6.09 -3.79 -8.47
C PHE A 171 -7.15 -4.80 -8.96
N LYS A 172 -8.11 -5.14 -8.09
CA LYS A 172 -9.20 -6.07 -8.38
C LYS A 172 -10.58 -5.41 -8.43
N GLY A 173 -10.63 -4.10 -8.24
CA GLY A 173 -11.85 -3.33 -8.18
C GLY A 173 -12.24 -3.02 -6.73
N TYR A 174 -13.55 -3.07 -6.47
CA TYR A 174 -14.13 -2.73 -5.18
C TYR A 174 -14.98 -3.89 -4.68
N MET A 175 -14.94 -4.12 -3.38
CA MET A 175 -15.73 -5.14 -2.70
C MET A 175 -16.38 -4.55 -1.45
N GLY A 176 -17.60 -4.97 -1.16
CA GLY A 176 -18.37 -4.40 -0.06
C GLY A 176 -19.84 -4.74 -0.12
N LYS A 177 -20.70 -3.84 0.37
CA LYS A 177 -22.15 -4.05 0.40
C LYS A 177 -22.90 -3.07 -0.49
N VAL A 178 -23.92 -3.57 -1.19
CA VAL A 178 -24.94 -2.81 -1.92
C VAL A 178 -26.31 -3.39 -1.57
N ASP A 179 -27.23 -2.56 -1.07
CA ASP A 179 -28.56 -2.94 -0.59
C ASP A 179 -28.52 -4.15 0.38
N GLY A 180 -27.55 -4.14 1.30
CA GLY A 180 -27.35 -5.19 2.30
C GLY A 180 -26.73 -6.49 1.78
N LYS A 181 -26.48 -6.60 0.47
CA LYS A 181 -25.84 -7.77 -0.16
C LYS A 181 -24.35 -7.55 -0.34
N TRP A 182 -23.56 -8.60 -0.16
CA TRP A 182 -22.14 -8.57 -0.47
C TRP A 182 -21.91 -8.63 -1.97
N VAL A 183 -21.05 -7.74 -2.46
CA VAL A 183 -20.78 -7.61 -3.89
C VAL A 183 -19.31 -7.27 -4.16
N ILE A 184 -18.82 -7.68 -5.33
CA ILE A 184 -17.53 -7.26 -5.89
C ILE A 184 -17.74 -6.73 -7.30
N THR A 185 -17.03 -5.67 -7.66
CA THR A 185 -17.11 -5.13 -9.02
C THR A 185 -16.46 -6.06 -10.04
N THR A 186 -17.09 -6.16 -11.19
CA THR A 186 -16.55 -6.83 -12.38
C THR A 186 -16.05 -5.83 -13.41
N SER A 187 -16.70 -4.67 -13.54
CA SER A 187 -16.23 -3.55 -14.35
C SER A 187 -16.91 -2.25 -13.93
N ILE A 188 -16.27 -1.12 -14.22
CA ILE A 188 -16.84 0.23 -14.03
C ILE A 188 -16.72 0.96 -15.36
N SER A 189 -17.75 1.69 -15.78
CA SER A 189 -17.67 2.50 -16.99
C SER A 189 -16.62 3.61 -16.85
N ALA A 190 -15.75 3.74 -17.85
CA ALA A 190 -14.67 4.73 -17.86
C ALA A 190 -15.16 6.19 -17.90
N ASP A 191 -16.38 6.41 -18.41
CA ASP A 191 -16.97 7.74 -18.58
C ASP A 191 -17.81 8.14 -17.35
N THR A 192 -17.16 8.82 -16.41
CA THR A 192 -17.73 9.23 -15.12
C THR A 192 -18.03 10.73 -15.02
N ARG A 193 -17.70 11.51 -16.06
CA ARG A 193 -17.89 12.96 -16.12
C ARG A 193 -18.44 13.40 -17.46
N ASN A 194 -19.29 14.41 -17.46
CA ASN A 194 -19.74 15.05 -18.69
C ASN A 194 -18.57 15.83 -19.35
N GLU A 195 -18.77 16.26 -20.60
CA GLU A 195 -17.79 17.07 -21.35
C GLU A 195 -17.39 18.37 -20.63
N ASP A 196 -18.29 18.93 -19.82
CA ASP A 196 -18.06 20.12 -18.99
C ASP A 196 -17.32 19.82 -17.66
N GLY A 197 -16.96 18.56 -17.43
CA GLY A 197 -16.28 18.10 -16.22
C GLY A 197 -17.20 17.83 -15.03
N SER A 198 -18.51 18.08 -15.12
CA SER A 198 -19.45 17.76 -14.04
C SER A 198 -19.61 16.24 -13.84
N PRO A 199 -19.86 15.75 -12.59
CA PRO A 199 -20.10 14.32 -12.35
C PRO A 199 -21.32 13.81 -13.12
N LYS A 200 -21.21 12.58 -13.62
CA LYS A 200 -22.27 11.88 -14.36
C LYS A 200 -22.56 10.54 -13.69
N LEU A 201 -23.83 10.11 -13.73
CA LEU A 201 -24.18 8.74 -13.36
C LEU A 201 -23.44 7.75 -14.26
N TYR A 202 -22.72 6.83 -13.65
CA TYR A 202 -21.93 5.84 -14.35
C TYR A 202 -22.31 4.43 -13.88
N SER A 203 -22.10 3.46 -14.76
CA SER A 203 -22.53 2.08 -14.53
C SER A 203 -21.44 1.29 -13.80
N VAL A 204 -21.86 0.61 -12.74
CA VAL A 204 -21.04 -0.34 -11.99
C VAL A 204 -21.63 -1.72 -12.15
N ASN A 205 -20.87 -2.61 -12.78
CA ASN A 205 -21.24 -4.01 -12.96
C ASN A 205 -20.69 -4.81 -11.80
N CYS A 206 -21.55 -5.57 -11.13
CA CYS A 206 -21.21 -6.31 -9.92
C CYS A 206 -21.50 -7.79 -10.05
N TYR A 207 -20.75 -8.56 -9.29
CA TYR A 207 -21.05 -9.93 -8.93
C TYR A 207 -21.60 -9.93 -7.49
N GLU A 208 -22.78 -10.52 -7.30
CA GLU A 208 -23.35 -10.78 -5.98
C GLU A 208 -22.61 -11.98 -5.36
N ILE A 209 -21.95 -11.74 -4.23
CA ILE A 209 -21.13 -12.73 -3.55
C ILE A 209 -22.06 -13.72 -2.83
N PRO A 210 -21.88 -15.05 -3.04
CA PRO A 210 -22.67 -16.08 -2.37
C PRO A 210 -22.62 -15.98 -0.84
N ASN A 211 -23.75 -16.29 -0.19
CA ASN A 211 -23.92 -16.18 1.27
C ASN A 211 -22.92 -17.00 2.08
N GLU A 212 -22.36 -18.07 1.51
CA GLU A 212 -21.34 -18.91 2.16
C GLU A 212 -20.05 -18.16 2.52
N TYR A 213 -19.76 -17.04 1.85
CA TYR A 213 -18.58 -16.21 2.14
C TYR A 213 -18.87 -15.07 3.12
N TRP A 214 -20.12 -14.78 3.45
CA TRP A 214 -20.50 -13.55 4.15
C TRP A 214 -19.92 -13.45 5.55
N ASP A 215 -19.86 -14.57 6.28
CA ASP A 215 -19.32 -14.61 7.64
C ASP A 215 -17.82 -14.30 7.65
N VAL A 216 -17.07 -14.85 6.69
CA VAL A 216 -15.63 -14.59 6.54
C VAL A 216 -15.37 -13.13 6.20
N LEU A 217 -16.12 -12.58 5.23
CA LEU A 217 -15.98 -11.17 4.82
C LEU A 217 -16.31 -10.20 5.96
N SER A 218 -17.35 -10.51 6.74
CA SER A 218 -17.82 -9.63 7.81
C SER A 218 -16.82 -9.47 8.96
N LYS A 219 -15.92 -10.45 9.18
CA LYS A 219 -14.84 -10.34 10.19
C LYS A 219 -13.91 -9.17 9.94
N PHE A 220 -13.75 -8.75 8.68
CA PHE A 220 -12.79 -7.73 8.25
C PHE A 220 -13.46 -6.43 7.77
N PHE A 221 -14.79 -6.35 7.89
CA PHE A 221 -15.57 -5.22 7.39
C PHE A 221 -16.23 -4.48 8.55
N SER A 222 -15.41 -3.71 9.26
CA SER A 222 -15.81 -2.74 10.28
C SER A 222 -15.94 -1.35 9.70
#